data_AF-A0A3D4EX55-F1
#
_entry.id   AF-A0A3D4EX55-F1
#
_cell.length_a   1.000
_cell.length_b   1.000
_cell.length_c   1.000
_cell.angle_alpha   90.00
_cell.angle_beta   90.00
_cell.angle_gamma   90.00
#
_symmetry.space_group_name_H-M   'P 1'
#
loop_
_entity.id
_entity.type
_entity.pdbx_description
1 polymer ?
#
loop_
_entity_poly.entity_id
_entity_poly.type
_entity_poly.pdbx_seq_one_letter_code
_entity_poly.pdbx_strand_id
1 'polypeptide(L)'
;MRNLAKAMAIRFGVYGILVFYLACDLFLFQGPVYRSLNEPQRDEKTEIAEAKASGVVARVYYRPIFRAQVEEKMVEYLWRRGRTIDDTTEGERRLLRQVIVNELIDDELVKLQIKVSMSKEVFVSG
;
A
#
# COMPACT_ATOMS: atom_id res chain seq x y z
N MET A 1 -1.47 28.85 -45.04
CA MET A 1 -1.67 27.38 -44.87
C MET A 1 -0.39 26.55 -44.88
N ARG A 2 0.61 26.80 -45.75
CA ARG A 2 1.88 26.02 -45.83
C ARG A 2 2.70 25.94 -44.53
N ASN A 3 2.76 27.00 -43.73
CA ASN A 3 3.55 27.02 -42.49
C ASN A 3 2.90 26.23 -41.34
N LEU A 4 1.56 26.20 -41.30
CA LEU A 4 0.78 25.39 -40.34
C LEU A 4 0.95 23.89 -40.61
N ALA A 5 0.91 23.49 -41.88
CA ALA A 5 1.12 22.09 -42.28
C ALA A 5 2.53 21.59 -41.93
N LYS A 6 3.56 22.42 -42.13
CA LYS A 6 4.94 22.09 -41.72
C LYS A 6 5.09 21.97 -40.20
N ALA A 7 4.48 22.89 -39.44
CA ALA A 7 4.51 22.83 -37.98
C ALA A 7 3.78 21.59 -37.44
N MET A 8 2.64 21.23 -38.03
CA MET A 8 1.93 19.99 -37.71
C MET A 8 2.77 18.76 -38.05
N ALA A 9 3.39 18.70 -39.23
CA ALA A 9 4.23 17.57 -39.63
C ALA A 9 5.43 17.37 -38.69
N ILE A 10 6.07 18.45 -38.24
CA ILE A 10 7.16 18.38 -37.26
C ILE A 10 6.66 17.86 -35.92
N ARG A 11 5.50 18.33 -35.43
CA ARG A 11 4.89 17.83 -34.20
C ARG A 11 4.59 16.33 -34.29
N PHE A 12 3.98 15.87 -35.39
CA PHE A 12 3.72 14.46 -35.62
C PHE A 12 5.00 13.63 -35.70
N GLY A 13 6.06 14.14 -36.32
CA GLY A 13 7.37 13.49 -36.34
C GLY A 13 7.96 13.33 -34.94
N VAL A 14 7.92 14.40 -34.12
CA VAL A 14 8.42 14.37 -32.74
C VAL A 14 7.58 13.41 -31.88
N TYR A 15 6.25 13.44 -31.99
CA TYR A 15 5.39 12.51 -31.27
C TYR A 15 5.60 11.06 -31.71
N GLY A 16 5.79 10.81 -33.01
CA GLY A 16 6.12 9.47 -33.52
C GLY A 16 7.42 8.93 -32.93
N ILE A 17 8.47 9.76 -32.86
CA ILE A 17 9.75 9.40 -32.25
C ILE A 17 9.58 9.11 -30.75
N LEU A 18 8.82 9.93 -30.03
CA LEU A 18 8.56 9.75 -28.60
C LEU A 18 7.79 8.45 -28.31
N VAL A 19 6.75 8.17 -29.08
CA VAL A 19 5.95 6.94 -28.95
C VAL A 19 6.79 5.72 -29.29
N PHE A 20 7.60 5.80 -30.34
CA PHE A 20 8.49 4.71 -30.73
C PHE A 20 9.55 4.44 -29.65
N TYR A 21 10.14 5.51 -29.08
CA TYR A 21 11.06 5.40 -27.95
C TYR A 21 10.43 4.68 -26.76
N LEU A 22 9.20 5.08 -26.36
CA LEU A 22 8.46 4.43 -25.28
C LEU A 22 8.12 2.97 -25.60
N ALA A 23 7.72 2.67 -26.83
CA ALA A 23 7.43 1.30 -27.26
C ALA A 23 8.69 0.42 -27.21
N CYS A 24 9.84 0.92 -27.65
CA CYS A 24 11.11 0.22 -27.53
C CYS A 24 11.53 0.02 -26.07
N ASP A 25 11.33 1.03 -25.21
CA ASP A 25 11.61 0.93 -23.77
C ASP A 25 10.78 -0.16 -23.08
N LEU A 26 9.48 -0.23 -23.43
CA LEU A 26 8.54 -1.18 -22.85
C LEU A 26 8.75 -2.63 -23.33
N PHE A 27 8.97 -2.83 -24.63
CA PHE A 27 8.90 -4.17 -25.23
C PHE A 27 10.26 -4.81 -25.52
N LEU A 28 11.30 -4.04 -25.84
CA LEU A 28 12.59 -4.59 -26.28
C LEU A 28 13.65 -4.56 -25.19
N PHE A 29 13.73 -3.45 -24.44
CA PHE A 29 14.86 -3.21 -23.54
C PHE A 29 14.54 -3.45 -22.06
N GLN A 30 13.28 -3.72 -21.70
CA GLN A 30 12.86 -3.79 -20.30
C GLN A 30 13.40 -2.58 -19.50
N GLY A 31 13.24 -1.39 -20.08
CA GLY A 31 13.87 -0.16 -19.60
C GLY A 31 13.23 0.39 -18.33
N PRO A 32 13.59 1.61 -17.90
CA PRO A 32 13.10 2.21 -16.66
C PRO A 32 11.58 2.24 -16.56
N VAL A 33 10.84 2.43 -17.65
CA VAL A 33 9.36 2.42 -17.60
C VAL A 33 8.86 1.00 -17.37
N TYR A 34 9.39 0.01 -18.09
CA TYR A 34 9.07 -1.40 -17.86
C TYR A 34 9.42 -1.84 -16.43
N ARG A 35 10.58 -1.46 -15.91
CA ARG A 35 11.00 -1.76 -14.54
C ARG A 35 10.11 -1.10 -13.50
N SER A 36 9.70 0.15 -13.70
CA SER A 36 8.78 0.81 -12.76
C SER A 36 7.39 0.19 -12.73
N LEU A 37 6.95 -0.42 -13.83
CA LEU A 37 5.64 -1.06 -13.96
C LEU A 37 5.66 -2.54 -13.54
N ASN A 38 6.77 -3.24 -13.80
CA ASN A 38 6.95 -4.67 -13.50
C ASN A 38 7.90 -4.92 -12.33
N GLU A 39 8.25 -3.90 -11.53
CA GLU A 39 9.00 -4.11 -10.30
C GLU A 39 8.16 -5.07 -9.44
N PRO A 40 8.64 -6.32 -9.23
CA PRO A 40 7.94 -7.24 -8.37
C PRO A 40 7.88 -6.57 -7.01
N GLN A 41 6.69 -6.50 -6.43
CA GLN A 41 6.51 -6.13 -5.03
C GLN A 41 7.59 -6.88 -4.24
N ARG A 42 8.52 -6.09 -3.68
CA ARG A 42 9.80 -6.49 -3.06
C ARG A 42 9.71 -7.90 -2.45
N ASP A 43 10.61 -8.79 -2.85
CA ASP A 43 10.65 -10.21 -2.46
C ASP A 43 10.04 -10.48 -1.08
N GLU A 44 8.88 -11.14 -1.09
CA GLU A 44 8.03 -11.43 0.09
C GLU A 44 8.84 -12.01 1.25
N LYS A 45 9.87 -12.82 0.95
CA LYS A 45 10.73 -13.46 1.96
C LYS A 45 11.69 -12.50 2.67
N THR A 46 12.26 -11.54 1.95
CA THR A 46 13.11 -10.49 2.56
C THR A 46 12.29 -9.51 3.38
N GLU A 47 11.08 -9.15 2.91
CA GLU A 47 10.18 -8.31 3.69
C GLU A 47 9.71 -8.99 4.98
N ILE A 48 9.41 -10.30 4.96
CA ILE A 48 9.04 -11.03 6.18
C ILE A 48 10.20 -11.05 7.19
N ALA A 49 11.44 -11.18 6.73
CA ALA A 49 12.62 -11.19 7.62
C ALA A 49 12.87 -9.82 8.26
N GLU A 50 12.79 -8.74 7.48
CA GLU A 50 12.91 -7.36 7.98
C GLU A 50 11.71 -6.95 8.85
N ALA A 51 10.51 -7.42 8.51
CA ALA A 51 9.29 -7.22 9.29
C ALA A 51 9.37 -7.91 10.66
N LYS A 52 9.89 -9.15 10.72
CA LYS A 52 10.16 -9.83 11.99
C LYS A 52 11.19 -9.10 12.83
N ALA A 53 12.25 -8.57 12.20
CA ALA A 53 13.29 -7.81 12.90
C ALA A 53 12.78 -6.47 13.45
N SER A 54 11.85 -5.82 12.74
CA SER A 54 11.23 -4.55 13.15
C SER A 54 9.99 -4.69 14.04
N GLY A 55 9.60 -5.94 14.39
CA GLY A 55 8.45 -6.20 15.26
C GLY A 55 7.09 -5.94 14.61
N VAL A 56 7.02 -6.00 13.28
CA VAL A 56 5.78 -5.89 12.50
C VAL A 56 5.02 -7.23 12.56
N VAL A 57 3.76 -7.16 12.99
CA VAL A 57 2.87 -8.33 13.13
C VAL A 57 2.05 -8.56 11.87
N ALA A 58 1.60 -7.49 11.24
CA ALA A 58 0.86 -7.53 9.99
C ALA A 58 1.17 -6.28 9.16
N ARG A 59 0.99 -6.35 7.84
CA ARG A 59 1.08 -5.19 6.95
C ARG A 59 -0.21 -5.12 6.14
N VAL A 60 -0.95 -4.03 6.31
CA VAL A 60 -2.19 -3.77 5.56
C VAL A 60 -1.86 -2.72 4.50
N TYR A 61 -1.76 -3.15 3.25
CA TYR A 61 -1.21 -2.36 2.15
C TYR A 61 0.20 -1.82 2.47
N TYR A 62 0.32 -0.50 2.66
CA TYR A 62 1.59 0.19 2.95
C TYR A 62 1.71 0.59 4.43
N ARG A 63 0.77 0.15 5.28
CA ARG A 63 0.73 0.49 6.70
C ARG A 63 1.13 -0.72 7.55
N PRO A 64 2.30 -0.67 8.23
CA PRO A 64 2.69 -1.73 9.15
C PRO A 64 1.92 -1.62 10.46
N ILE A 65 1.46 -2.75 10.97
CA ILE A 65 0.90 -2.92 12.32
C ILE A 65 2.01 -3.51 13.20
N PHE A 66 2.43 -2.76 14.21
CA PHE A 66 3.50 -3.15 15.11
C PHE A 66 2.99 -3.96 16.29
N ARG A 67 3.83 -4.83 16.83
CA ARG A 67 3.52 -5.61 18.03
C ARG A 67 3.15 -4.72 19.22
N ALA A 68 3.83 -3.58 19.40
CA ALA A 68 3.53 -2.65 20.47
C ALA A 68 2.08 -2.13 20.42
N GLN A 69 1.56 -1.87 19.21
CA GLN A 69 0.18 -1.41 19.02
C GLN A 69 -0.84 -2.50 19.40
N VAL A 70 -0.54 -3.75 19.07
CA VAL A 70 -1.38 -4.90 19.44
C VAL A 70 -1.41 -5.08 20.96
N GLU A 71 -0.26 -4.98 21.63
CA GLU A 71 -0.17 -5.13 23.09
C GLU A 71 -0.87 -3.96 23.81
N GLU A 72 -0.71 -2.73 23.34
CA GLU A 72 -1.38 -1.54 23.89
C GLU A 72 -2.92 -1.67 23.77
N LYS A 73 -3.41 -2.07 22.60
CA LYS A 73 -4.83 -2.34 22.37
C LYS A 73 -5.35 -3.48 23.22
N MET A 74 -4.54 -4.49 23.51
CA MET A 74 -4.90 -5.58 24.40
C MET A 74 -5.08 -5.10 25.83
N VAL A 75 -4.17 -4.25 26.32
CA VAL A 75 -4.29 -3.63 27.65
C VAL A 75 -5.56 -2.80 27.72
N GLU A 76 -5.82 -1.97 26.70
CA GLU A 76 -7.03 -1.15 26.60
C GLU A 76 -8.30 -2.02 26.61
N TYR A 77 -8.32 -3.11 25.85
CA TYR A 77 -9.44 -4.04 25.76
C TYR A 77 -9.74 -4.73 27.10
N LEU A 78 -8.69 -5.18 27.80
CA LEU A 78 -8.83 -5.80 29.12
C LEU A 78 -9.30 -4.79 30.16
N TRP A 79 -8.73 -3.57 30.14
CA TRP A 79 -9.10 -2.50 31.05
C TRP A 79 -10.57 -2.08 30.89
N ARG A 80 -11.08 -1.97 29.65
CA ARG A 80 -12.50 -1.72 29.36
C ARG A 80 -13.44 -2.79 29.94
N ARG A 81 -12.92 -4.00 30.19
CA ARG A 81 -13.64 -5.13 30.78
C ARG A 81 -13.38 -5.30 32.27
N GLY A 82 -12.67 -4.36 32.90
CA GLY A 82 -12.29 -4.44 34.31
C GLY A 82 -11.31 -5.57 34.63
N ARG A 83 -10.60 -6.09 33.62
CA ARG A 83 -9.58 -7.14 33.77
C ARG A 83 -8.19 -6.55 33.57
N THR A 84 -7.19 -7.23 34.12
CA THR A 84 -5.78 -6.93 33.90
C THR A 84 -5.09 -8.05 33.13
N ILE A 85 -3.86 -7.80 32.67
CA ILE A 85 -3.04 -8.82 32.00
C ILE A 85 -2.77 -10.02 32.91
N ASP A 86 -2.61 -9.77 34.21
CA ASP A 86 -2.29 -10.81 35.19
C ASP A 86 -3.46 -11.78 35.41
N ASP A 87 -4.68 -11.32 35.14
CA ASP A 87 -5.91 -12.12 35.21
C ASP A 87 -6.11 -13.05 33.99
N THR A 88 -5.22 -13.00 32.99
CA THR A 88 -5.34 -13.78 31.75
C THR A 88 -4.28 -14.88 31.65
N THR A 89 -4.71 -16.07 31.21
CA THR A 89 -3.76 -17.16 30.91
C THR A 89 -2.97 -16.84 29.64
N GLU A 90 -1.83 -17.51 29.42
CA GLU A 90 -1.04 -17.32 28.20
C GLU A 90 -1.85 -17.70 26.93
N GLY A 91 -2.68 -18.74 27.03
CA GLY A 91 -3.58 -19.16 25.95
C GLY A 91 -4.62 -18.11 25.60
N GLU A 92 -5.26 -17.51 26.61
CA GLU A 92 -6.19 -16.38 26.43
C GLU A 92 -5.49 -15.18 25.78
N ARG A 93 -4.28 -14.83 26.24
CA ARG A 93 -3.50 -13.73 25.65
C ARG A 93 -3.17 -13.96 24.19
N ARG A 94 -2.86 -15.21 23.79
CA ARG A 94 -2.60 -15.54 22.39
C ARG A 94 -3.84 -15.36 21.51
N LEU A 95 -5.00 -15.81 21.99
CA LEU A 95 -6.27 -15.65 21.29
C LEU A 95 -6.67 -14.17 21.19
N LEU A 96 -6.55 -13.42 22.30
CA LEU A 96 -6.83 -11.98 22.32
C LEU A 96 -5.95 -11.22 21.33
N ARG A 97 -4.65 -11.52 21.26
CA ARG A 97 -3.76 -10.93 20.25
C ARG A 97 -4.24 -11.18 18.82
N GLN A 98 -4.74 -12.37 18.51
CA GLN A 98 -5.28 -12.65 17.17
C GLN A 98 -6.54 -11.83 16.88
N VAL A 99 -7.46 -11.72 17.85
CA VAL A 99 -8.68 -10.91 17.71
C VAL A 99 -8.34 -9.44 17.49
N ILE A 100 -7.41 -8.89 18.28
CA ILE A 100 -7.00 -7.49 18.18
C ILE A 100 -6.29 -7.19 16.87
N VAL A 101 -5.46 -8.12 16.38
CA VAL A 101 -4.84 -7.94 15.05
C VAL A 101 -5.91 -7.85 13.97
N ASN A 102 -6.94 -8.70 14.00
CA ASN A 102 -8.04 -8.63 13.03
C ASN A 102 -8.81 -7.31 13.14
N GLU A 103 -9.12 -6.85 14.35
CA GLU A 103 -9.78 -5.55 14.57
C GLU A 103 -8.96 -4.39 14.01
N LEU A 104 -7.63 -4.40 14.25
CA LEU A 104 -6.72 -3.39 13.70
C LEU A 104 -6.63 -3.44 12.17
N ILE A 105 -6.73 -4.63 11.57
CA ILE A 105 -6.77 -4.78 10.11
C ILE A 105 -8.05 -4.17 9.56
N ASP A 106 -9.20 -4.49 10.15
CA ASP A 106 -10.51 -3.98 9.73
C ASP A 106 -10.57 -2.44 9.84
N ASP A 107 -10.05 -1.87 10.93
CA ASP A 107 -9.95 -0.42 11.12
C ASP A 107 -9.13 0.26 10.01
N GLU A 108 -7.99 -0.31 9.62
CA GLU A 108 -7.17 0.23 8.54
C GLU A 108 -7.85 0.08 7.17
N LEU A 109 -8.57 -1.02 6.92
CA LEU A 109 -9.37 -1.20 5.71
C LEU A 109 -10.50 -0.17 5.60
N VAL A 110 -11.21 0.10 6.70
CA VAL A 110 -12.27 1.12 6.74
C VAL A 110 -11.69 2.51 6.50
N LYS A 111 -10.55 2.86 7.12
CA LYS A 111 -9.86 4.14 6.88
C LYS A 111 -9.48 4.32 5.41
N LEU A 112 -9.01 3.27 4.75
CA LEU A 112 -8.68 3.29 3.33
C LEU A 112 -9.94 3.51 2.47
N GLN A 113 -11.02 2.80 2.78
CA GLN A 113 -12.29 2.96 2.06
C GLN A 113 -12.83 4.39 2.19
N ILE A 114 -12.83 4.96 3.40
CA ILE A 114 -13.25 6.35 3.64
C ILE A 114 -12.40 7.30 2.81
N LYS A 115 -11.07 7.14 2.81
CA LYS A 115 -10.17 8.00 2.02
C LYS A 115 -10.46 7.94 0.52
N VAL A 116 -10.74 6.75 -0.01
CA VAL A 116 -11.09 6.57 -1.43
C VAL A 116 -12.43 7.19 -1.78
N SER A 117 -13.45 7.00 -0.93
CA SER A 117 -14.78 7.60 -1.13
C SER A 117 -14.73 9.13 -1.11
N MET A 118 -14.05 9.73 -0.12
CA MET A 118 -13.88 11.19 -0.03
C MET A 118 -13.13 11.75 -1.25
N SER A 119 -12.13 11.02 -1.76
CA SER A 119 -11.44 11.43 -2.98
C SER A 119 -12.38 11.45 -4.18
N LYS A 120 -13.25 10.44 -4.34
CA LYS A 120 -14.22 10.40 -5.45
C LYS A 120 -15.20 11.57 -5.40
N GLU A 121 -15.69 11.93 -4.22
CA GLU A 121 -16.63 13.05 -4.08
C GLU A 121 -16.01 14.40 -4.44
N VAL A 122 -14.73 14.61 -4.14
CA VAL A 122 -14.01 15.85 -4.53
C VAL A 122 -13.76 15.93 -6.04
N PHE A 123 -13.66 14.80 -6.74
CA PHE A 123 -13.50 14.77 -8.20
C PHE A 123 -14.82 14.95 -9.00
N VAL A 124 -15.98 15.10 -8.33
CA VAL A 124 -17.29 15.35 -8.98
C VAL A 124 -17.65 16.85 -8.99
N SER A 125 -16.65 17.73 -9.10
CA SER A 125 -16.88 19.14 -9.44
C SER A 125 -15.81 19.63 -10.41
N GLY A 126 -16.24 19.85 -11.65
CA GLY A 126 -15.44 20.33 -12.78
C GLY A 126 -16.01 19.85 -14.10
#